data_AF-A0A3D5D981-F1
#
_entry.id   AF-A0A3D5D981-F1
#
_cell.length_a   1.000
_cell.length_b   1.000
_cell.length_c   1.000
_cell.angle_alpha   90.00
_cell.angle_beta   90.00
_cell.angle_gamma   90.00
#
_symmetry.space_group_name_H-M   'P 1'
#
loop_
_entity.id
_entity.type
_entity.pdbx_description
1 polymer ?
#
loop_
_entity_poly.entity_id
_entity_poly.type
_entity_poly.pdbx_seq_one_letter_code
_entity_poly.pdbx_strand_id
1 'polypeptide(L)'
;MSEGKNSKGGDGDRLLYCSFCGKSQHEVRKLIAGPSVFICDECVELCNDIIREEIQEKSSEGVGSKLPIPEEINHILDEYVIGQRQAKKILAVAVYNHYKRLDSRVKQTDVELSKSNVLLIGPTGSGKTLLAETLARLLNVPFTIADATTLTEAGYVGEDV
;
A
#
# COMPACT_ATOMS: atom_id res chain seq x y z
N MET A 1 -10.85 63.22 -33.62
CA MET A 1 -12.14 63.94 -33.62
C MET A 1 -13.17 62.90 -34.02
N SER A 2 -14.00 62.35 -33.14
CA SER A 2 -14.90 63.04 -32.23
C SER A 2 -15.14 62.27 -30.92
N GLU A 3 -15.53 63.05 -29.92
CA GLU A 3 -15.81 62.74 -28.50
C GLU A 3 -16.85 61.61 -28.33
N GLY A 4 -16.82 60.75 -27.31
CA GLY A 4 -16.82 61.07 -25.88
C GLY A 4 -18.25 60.97 -25.34
N LYS A 5 -18.61 59.82 -24.75
CA LYS A 5 -19.75 59.68 -23.83
C LYS A 5 -19.36 58.84 -22.63
N ASN A 6 -19.18 59.54 -21.52
CA ASN A 6 -18.98 59.01 -20.18
C ASN A 6 -20.35 58.67 -19.57
N SER A 7 -20.55 57.44 -19.15
CA SER A 7 -21.68 57.03 -18.30
C SER A 7 -21.16 56.32 -17.05
N LYS A 8 -21.40 56.98 -15.92
CA LYS A 8 -21.05 56.60 -14.55
C LYS A 8 -21.81 55.35 -14.06
N GLY A 9 -21.11 54.52 -13.29
CA GLY A 9 -21.64 53.94 -12.03
C GLY A 9 -22.19 52.51 -12.07
N GLY A 10 -21.42 51.58 -11.51
CA GLY A 10 -21.86 50.22 -11.14
C GLY A 10 -20.68 49.27 -11.13
N ASP A 11 -20.16 48.97 -9.94
CA ASP A 11 -18.97 48.16 -9.70
C ASP A 11 -19.05 46.84 -10.49
N GLY A 12 -18.18 46.71 -11.49
CA GLY A 12 -18.21 45.61 -12.43
C GLY A 12 -17.70 44.35 -11.75
N ASP A 13 -18.64 43.58 -11.21
CA ASP A 13 -18.42 42.20 -10.74
C ASP A 13 -17.80 41.41 -11.89
N ARG A 14 -16.48 41.37 -11.92
CA ARG A 14 -15.73 40.59 -12.91
C ARG A 14 -16.04 39.16 -12.59
N LEU A 15 -17.02 38.60 -13.29
CA LEU A 15 -17.37 37.18 -13.24
C LEU A 15 -16.07 36.37 -13.25
N LEU A 16 -15.79 35.73 -12.11
CA LEU A 16 -14.61 34.92 -11.94
C LEU A 16 -14.90 33.55 -12.56
N TYR A 17 -13.93 33.05 -13.34
CA TYR A 17 -14.04 31.78 -14.04
C TYR A 17 -13.00 30.81 -13.51
N CYS A 18 -13.40 29.54 -13.36
CA CYS A 18 -12.47 28.46 -13.06
C CYS A 18 -11.48 28.28 -14.22
N SER A 19 -10.19 28.30 -13.94
CA SER A 19 -9.13 28.16 -14.95
C SER A 19 -9.02 26.75 -15.53
N PHE A 20 -9.70 25.77 -14.94
CA PHE A 20 -9.67 24.36 -15.37
C PHE A 20 -10.88 23.98 -16.23
N CYS A 21 -12.10 24.29 -15.78
CA CYS A 21 -13.34 23.93 -16.49
C CYS A 21 -14.05 25.09 -17.19
N GLY A 22 -13.62 26.34 -16.96
CA GLY A 22 -14.23 27.53 -17.56
C GLY A 22 -15.57 27.96 -16.97
N LYS A 23 -16.10 27.25 -15.97
CA LYS A 23 -17.36 27.61 -15.29
C LYS A 23 -17.23 28.92 -14.51
N SER A 24 -18.30 29.70 -14.50
CA SER A 24 -18.40 30.95 -13.73
C SER A 24 -18.65 30.68 -12.25
N GLN A 25 -18.38 31.67 -11.39
CA GLN A 25 -18.64 31.62 -9.95
C GLN A 25 -20.09 31.26 -9.58
N HIS A 26 -21.07 31.54 -10.44
CA HIS A 26 -22.47 31.22 -10.20
C HIS A 26 -22.85 29.78 -10.57
N GLU A 27 -22.04 29.12 -11.41
CA GLU A 27 -22.29 27.74 -11.87
C GLU A 27 -21.71 26.68 -10.94
N VAL A 28 -20.88 27.08 -9.96
CA VAL A 28 -20.19 26.19 -9.04
C VAL A 28 -20.53 26.55 -7.60
N ARG A 29 -20.52 25.55 -6.71
CA ARG A 29 -20.89 25.76 -5.30
C ARG A 29 -19.81 26.54 -4.57
N LYS A 30 -18.54 26.32 -4.91
CA LYS A 30 -17.41 27.08 -4.37
C LYS A 30 -16.37 27.34 -5.46
N LEU A 31 -15.88 28.57 -5.49
CA LEU A 31 -14.72 28.97 -6.30
C LEU A 31 -13.62 29.46 -5.37
N ILE A 32 -12.44 28.84 -5.45
CA ILE A 32 -11.27 29.12 -4.62
C ILE A 32 -10.35 30.04 -5.42
N ALA A 33 -10.01 31.20 -4.85
CA ALA A 33 -9.16 32.22 -5.48
C ALA A 33 -7.70 32.10 -5.01
N GLY A 34 -6.78 31.95 -5.97
CA GLY A 34 -5.34 32.11 -5.78
C GLY A 34 -4.83 33.43 -6.36
N PRO A 35 -3.52 33.73 -6.23
CA PRO A 35 -2.93 35.00 -6.69
C PRO A 35 -3.09 35.27 -8.20
N SER A 36 -3.21 34.22 -9.02
CA SER A 36 -3.32 34.35 -10.48
C SER A 36 -4.17 33.24 -11.13
N VAL A 37 -4.87 32.43 -10.33
CA VAL A 37 -5.62 31.26 -10.80
C VAL A 37 -6.84 31.03 -9.92
N PHE A 38 -7.91 30.49 -10.49
CA PHE A 38 -9.13 30.14 -9.77
C PHE A 38 -9.50 28.68 -10.05
N ILE A 39 -9.93 27.95 -9.03
CA ILE A 39 -10.34 26.54 -9.15
C ILE A 39 -11.67 26.31 -8.43
N CYS A 40 -12.60 25.57 -9.05
CA CYS A 40 -13.86 25.22 -8.43
C CYS A 40 -13.78 23.90 -7.63
N ASP A 41 -14.77 23.66 -6.78
CA ASP A 41 -14.90 22.43 -5.99
C ASP A 41 -14.93 21.16 -6.85
N GLU A 42 -15.67 21.17 -7.98
CA GLU A 42 -15.72 20.03 -8.89
C GLU A 42 -14.34 19.68 -9.48
N CYS A 43 -13.54 20.68 -9.87
CA CYS A 43 -12.19 20.44 -10.38
C CYS A 43 -11.26 19.94 -9.29
N VAL A 44 -11.42 20.40 -8.04
CA VAL A 44 -10.65 19.89 -6.91
C VAL A 44 -10.99 18.42 -6.63
N GLU A 45 -12.27 18.04 -6.72
CA GLU A 45 -12.70 16.64 -6.59
C GLU A 45 -12.11 15.77 -7.70
N LEU A 46 -12.24 16.19 -8.96
CA LEU A 46 -11.67 15.46 -10.09
C LEU A 46 -10.14 15.33 -9.99
N CYS A 47 -9.44 16.40 -9.63
CA CYS A 47 -7.99 16.34 -9.42
C CYS A 47 -7.62 15.41 -8.27
N ASN A 48 -8.39 15.41 -7.17
CA ASN A 48 -8.17 14.48 -6.06
C ASN A 48 -8.39 13.03 -6.49
N ASP A 49 -9.38 12.75 -7.33
CA ASP A 49 -9.64 11.40 -7.83
C ASP A 49 -8.50 10.91 -8.74
N ILE A 50 -8.03 11.74 -9.68
CA ILE A 50 -6.87 11.42 -10.53
C ILE A 50 -5.61 11.17 -9.69
N ILE A 51 -5.36 12.03 -8.69
CA ILE A 51 -4.20 11.88 -7.79
C ILE A 51 -4.33 10.60 -6.95
N ARG A 52 -5.53 10.26 -6.49
CA ARG A 52 -5.78 9.03 -5.73
C ARG A 52 -5.59 7.78 -6.59
N GLU A 53 -6.02 7.80 -7.84
CA GLU A 53 -5.79 6.72 -8.80
C GLU A 53 -4.29 6.52 -9.05
N GLU A 54 -3.53 7.59 -9.31
CA GLU A 54 -2.07 7.49 -9.48
C GLU A 54 -1.34 7.02 -8.21
N ILE A 55 -1.77 7.46 -7.02
CA ILE A 55 -1.21 6.99 -5.76
C ILE A 55 -1.56 5.51 -5.55
N GLN A 56 -2.77 5.08 -5.93
CA GLN A 56 -3.14 3.66 -5.89
C GLN A 56 -2.30 2.83 -6.87
N GLU A 57 -2.07 3.30 -8.09
CA GLU A 57 -1.18 2.63 -9.06
C GLU A 57 0.27 2.57 -8.56
N LYS A 58 0.82 3.67 -8.01
CA LYS A 58 2.18 3.68 -7.44
C LYS A 58 2.29 2.86 -6.14
N SER A 59 1.23 2.79 -5.34
CA SER A 59 1.17 1.91 -4.17
C SER A 59 0.92 0.44 -4.53
N SER A 60 0.42 0.16 -5.74
CA SER A 60 0.28 -1.21 -6.24
C SER A 60 1.63 -1.85 -6.61
N GLU A 61 2.67 -1.04 -6.83
CA GLU A 61 4.07 -1.51 -6.94
C GLU A 61 4.71 -1.82 -5.57
N GLY A 62 4.07 -1.40 -4.47
CA GLY A 62 4.52 -1.65 -3.09
C GLY A 62 3.49 -2.43 -2.29
N VAL A 63 3.50 -3.77 -2.40
CA VAL A 63 2.70 -4.69 -1.55
C VAL A 63 1.18 -4.59 -1.78
N GLY A 64 0.76 -4.32 -3.01
CA GLY A 64 -0.64 -4.42 -3.46
C GLY A 64 -0.87 -5.44 -4.57
N SER A 65 0.18 -6.09 -5.09
CA SER A 65 0.03 -7.17 -6.07
C SER A 65 -0.72 -8.32 -5.40
N LYS A 66 -1.89 -8.64 -5.95
CA LYS A 66 -2.72 -9.82 -5.65
C LYS A 66 -1.88 -10.93 -4.99
N LEU A 67 -2.10 -11.14 -3.68
CA LEU A 67 -1.33 -12.12 -2.91
C LEU A 67 -1.37 -13.48 -3.65
N PRO A 68 -0.21 -14.08 -3.95
CA PRO A 68 -0.18 -15.34 -4.68
C PRO A 68 -0.94 -16.40 -3.88
N ILE A 69 -1.72 -17.22 -4.57
CA ILE A 69 -2.47 -18.28 -3.89
C ILE A 69 -1.51 -19.34 -3.34
N PRO A 70 -1.90 -20.10 -2.29
CA PRO A 70 -1.00 -21.08 -1.68
C PRO A 70 -0.41 -22.10 -2.68
N GLU A 71 -1.14 -22.43 -3.74
CA GLU A 71 -0.65 -23.32 -4.80
C GLU A 71 0.50 -22.71 -5.62
N GLU A 72 0.41 -21.43 -5.95
CA GLU A 72 1.47 -20.69 -6.66
C GLU A 72 2.73 -20.57 -5.79
N ILE A 73 2.56 -20.24 -4.50
CA ILE A 73 3.67 -20.18 -3.54
C ILE A 73 4.36 -21.54 -3.47
N ASN A 74 3.58 -22.63 -3.38
CA ASN A 74 4.11 -23.97 -3.31
C ASN A 74 4.85 -24.37 -4.59
N HIS A 75 4.34 -24.00 -5.77
CA HIS A 75 5.01 -24.25 -7.05
C HIS A 75 6.37 -23.54 -7.14
N ILE A 76 6.45 -22.27 -6.74
CA ILE A 76 7.72 -21.55 -6.78
C ILE A 76 8.69 -22.16 -5.75
N LEU A 77 8.22 -22.54 -4.56
CA LEU A 77 9.06 -23.25 -3.59
C LEU A 77 9.56 -24.61 -4.11
N ASP A 78 8.80 -25.28 -4.99
CA ASP A 78 9.21 -26.53 -5.64
C ASP A 78 10.41 -26.34 -6.60
N GLU A 79 10.62 -25.15 -7.16
CA GLU A 79 11.75 -24.86 -8.05
C GLU A 79 13.09 -24.79 -7.30
N TYR A 80 13.09 -24.42 -6.02
CA TYR A 80 14.31 -24.20 -5.23
C TYR A 80 14.59 -25.32 -4.22
N VAL A 81 13.56 -25.90 -3.62
CA VAL A 81 13.71 -26.95 -2.61
C VAL A 81 13.09 -28.21 -3.17
N ILE A 82 13.81 -29.32 -3.24
CA ILE A 82 13.24 -30.57 -3.77
C ILE A 82 12.64 -31.40 -2.64
N GLY A 83 11.43 -31.94 -2.86
CA GLY A 83 10.71 -32.72 -1.85
C GLY A 83 10.03 -31.86 -0.78
N GLN A 84 10.03 -32.30 0.48
CA GLN A 84 9.47 -31.56 1.64
C GLN A 84 8.04 -31.01 1.44
N ARG A 85 7.19 -31.77 0.73
CA ARG A 85 5.84 -31.33 0.29
C ARG A 85 4.96 -30.83 1.44
N GLN A 86 5.04 -31.50 2.59
CA GLN A 86 4.27 -31.11 3.77
C GLN A 86 4.68 -29.73 4.31
N ALA A 87 5.99 -29.49 4.44
CA ALA A 87 6.51 -28.21 4.94
C ALA A 87 6.13 -27.05 4.01
N LYS A 88 6.28 -27.23 2.69
CA LYS A 88 5.92 -26.20 1.71
C LYS A 88 4.43 -25.86 1.72
N LYS A 89 3.56 -26.87 1.80
CA LYS A 89 2.11 -26.65 1.93
C LYS A 89 1.77 -25.84 3.20
N ILE A 90 2.38 -26.20 4.34
CA ILE A 90 2.17 -25.48 5.60
C ILE A 90 2.64 -24.03 5.49
N LEU A 91 3.85 -23.80 4.96
CA LEU A 91 4.41 -22.46 4.79
C LEU A 91 3.57 -21.60 3.84
N ALA A 92 3.14 -22.15 2.70
CA ALA A 92 2.31 -21.46 1.74
C ALA A 92 0.99 -20.99 2.35
N VAL A 93 0.31 -21.86 3.11
CA VAL A 93 -0.94 -21.51 3.81
C VAL A 93 -0.68 -20.51 4.94
N ALA A 94 0.38 -20.69 5.73
CA ALA A 94 0.70 -19.81 6.84
C ALA A 94 0.98 -18.38 6.37
N VAL A 95 1.77 -18.23 5.30
CA VAL A 95 2.06 -16.94 4.67
C VAL A 95 0.81 -16.31 4.09
N TYR A 96 0.05 -17.06 3.28
CA TYR A 96 -1.18 -16.54 2.68
C TYR A 96 -2.13 -15.98 3.75
N ASN A 97 -2.32 -16.74 4.83
CA ASN A 97 -3.14 -16.29 5.96
C ASN A 97 -2.50 -15.12 6.72
N HIS A 98 -1.18 -15.04 6.83
CA HIS A 98 -0.49 -13.92 7.45
C HIS A 98 -0.80 -12.60 6.74
N TYR A 99 -0.71 -12.56 5.40
CA TYR A 99 -1.02 -11.36 4.64
C TYR A 99 -2.52 -11.06 4.58
N LYS A 100 -3.37 -12.09 4.47
CA LYS A 100 -4.82 -11.90 4.56
C LYS A 100 -5.23 -11.30 5.91
N ARG A 101 -4.51 -11.67 6.98
CA ARG A 101 -4.69 -11.07 8.31
C ARG A 101 -4.22 -9.61 8.37
N LEU A 102 -3.14 -9.25 7.66
CA LEU A 102 -2.69 -7.86 7.58
C LEU A 102 -3.70 -6.98 6.81
N ASP A 103 -4.23 -7.48 5.69
CA ASP A 103 -5.24 -6.77 4.89
C ASP A 103 -6.57 -6.60 5.64
N SER A 104 -7.02 -7.63 6.36
CA SER A 104 -8.25 -7.57 7.15
C SER A 104 -8.18 -6.64 8.36
N ARG A 105 -7.00 -6.31 8.91
CA ARG A 105 -6.89 -5.28 9.96
C ARG A 105 -7.33 -3.89 9.48
N VAL A 106 -7.27 -3.64 8.17
CA VAL A 106 -7.76 -2.40 7.56
C VAL A 106 -9.29 -2.39 7.49
N LYS A 107 -9.92 -3.58 7.41
CA LYS A 107 -11.37 -3.76 7.39
C LYS A 107 -11.84 -4.13 8.80
N GLN A 108 -12.14 -3.13 9.63
CA GLN A 108 -12.65 -3.30 10.99
C GLN A 108 -13.72 -4.39 11.05
N THR A 109 -13.33 -5.56 11.50
CA THR A 109 -14.19 -6.71 11.75
C THR A 109 -13.97 -7.09 13.20
N ASP A 110 -15.06 -7.39 13.90
CA ASP A 110 -15.09 -7.66 15.35
C ASP A 110 -14.50 -9.05 15.71
N VAL A 111 -13.68 -9.61 14.81
CA VAL A 111 -13.13 -10.97 14.87
C VAL A 111 -11.62 -10.89 14.99
N GLU A 112 -11.10 -11.36 16.12
CA GLU A 112 -9.66 -11.43 16.36
C GLU A 112 -9.02 -12.62 15.62
N LEU A 113 -8.11 -12.33 14.69
CA LEU A 113 -7.36 -13.35 13.96
C LEU A 113 -6.03 -13.67 14.66
N SER A 114 -5.88 -14.92 15.11
CA SER A 114 -4.65 -15.43 15.75
C SER A 114 -3.44 -15.45 14.81
N LYS A 115 -2.23 -15.33 15.36
CA LYS A 115 -0.98 -15.46 14.59
C LYS A 115 -0.64 -16.94 14.38
N SER A 116 -0.35 -17.32 13.15
CA SER A 116 0.15 -18.66 12.82
C SER A 116 1.68 -18.66 12.78
N ASN A 117 2.32 -19.05 13.88
CA ASN A 117 3.76 -19.31 13.90
C ASN A 117 4.02 -20.74 13.40
N VAL A 118 5.16 -20.97 12.75
CA VAL A 118 5.55 -22.28 12.19
C VAL A 118 6.84 -22.76 12.86
N LEU A 119 6.84 -24.01 13.31
CA LEU A 119 8.04 -24.71 13.78
C LEU A 119 8.46 -25.74 12.73
N LEU A 120 9.68 -25.62 12.21
CA LEU A 120 10.24 -26.54 11.21
C LEU A 120 11.16 -27.57 11.90
N ILE A 121 10.77 -28.85 11.83
CA ILE A 121 11.54 -29.96 12.40
C ILE A 121 12.07 -30.83 11.25
N GLY A 122 13.37 -31.13 11.27
CA GLY A 122 13.99 -31.99 10.27
C GLY A 122 15.51 -32.08 10.44
N PRO A 123 16.18 -33.05 9.77
CA PRO A 123 17.62 -33.28 9.89
C PRO A 123 18.43 -32.09 9.37
N THR A 124 19.72 -32.06 9.71
CA THR A 124 20.66 -31.08 9.16
C THR A 124 20.72 -31.17 7.64
N GLY A 125 20.81 -30.04 6.94
CA GLY A 125 20.90 -30.01 5.47
C GLY A 125 19.59 -30.29 4.72
N SER A 126 18.44 -30.43 5.39
CA SER A 126 17.15 -30.71 4.73
C SER A 126 16.49 -29.50 4.04
N GLY A 127 17.16 -28.34 3.98
CA GLY A 127 16.64 -27.13 3.33
C GLY A 127 15.73 -26.24 4.20
N LYS A 128 15.75 -26.37 5.54
CA LYS A 128 14.91 -25.53 6.44
C LYS A 128 15.18 -24.03 6.27
N THR A 129 16.44 -23.61 6.31
CA THR A 129 16.85 -22.21 6.12
C THR A 129 16.54 -21.75 4.70
N LEU A 130 16.85 -22.59 3.69
CA LEU A 130 16.57 -22.29 2.28
C LEU A 130 15.07 -22.06 2.02
N LEU A 131 14.19 -22.84 2.65
CA LEU A 131 12.74 -22.62 2.55
C LEU A 131 12.34 -21.22 3.01
N ALA A 132 12.89 -20.75 4.14
CA ALA A 132 12.58 -19.43 4.69
C ALA A 132 13.14 -18.29 3.81
N GLU A 133 14.39 -18.43 3.36
CA GLU A 133 15.03 -17.45 2.47
C GLU A 133 14.35 -17.33 1.10
N THR A 134 13.97 -18.45 0.49
CA THR A 134 13.27 -18.44 -0.80
C THR A 134 11.88 -17.80 -0.65
N LEU A 135 11.20 -18.07 0.46
CA LEU A 135 9.89 -17.49 0.74
C LEU A 135 9.96 -15.96 0.93
N ALA A 136 10.99 -15.48 1.64
CA ALA A 136 11.25 -14.05 1.79
C ALA A 136 11.53 -13.35 0.45
N ARG A 137 12.37 -13.97 -0.39
CA ARG A 137 12.66 -13.47 -1.75
C ARG A 137 11.41 -13.43 -2.63
N LEU A 138 10.57 -14.46 -2.56
CA LEU A 138 9.33 -14.54 -3.33
C LEU A 138 8.36 -13.41 -2.97
N LEU A 139 8.27 -13.06 -1.69
CA LEU A 139 7.30 -12.09 -1.18
C LEU A 139 7.84 -10.66 -1.14
N ASN A 140 9.12 -10.45 -1.49
CA ASN A 140 9.79 -9.15 -1.43
C ASN A 140 9.57 -8.43 -0.08
N VAL A 141 9.73 -9.16 1.04
CA VAL A 141 9.56 -8.59 2.37
C VAL A 141 10.84 -8.60 3.20
N PRO A 142 10.94 -7.68 4.18
CA PRO A 142 12.03 -7.71 5.14
C PRO A 142 12.12 -9.07 5.83
N PHE A 143 13.31 -9.65 5.82
CA PHE A 143 13.58 -10.97 6.38
C PHE A 143 14.81 -10.92 7.28
N THR A 144 14.68 -11.50 8.46
CA THR A 144 15.72 -11.56 9.47
C THR A 144 15.99 -13.00 9.85
N ILE A 145 17.27 -13.33 10.00
CA ILE A 145 17.73 -14.63 10.47
C ILE A 145 18.42 -14.39 11.81
N ALA A 146 18.01 -15.12 12.83
CA ALA A 146 18.62 -15.10 14.15
C ALA A 146 18.91 -16.53 14.59
N ASP A 147 20.01 -16.71 15.32
CA ASP A 147 20.35 -17.97 15.96
C ASP A 147 19.98 -17.89 17.45
N ALA A 148 19.12 -18.80 17.91
CA ALA A 148 18.72 -18.82 19.31
C ALA A 148 19.88 -19.20 20.25
N THR A 149 20.95 -19.82 19.75
CA THR A 149 22.10 -20.21 20.57
C THR A 149 22.96 -19.03 21.03
N THR A 150 22.83 -17.86 20.37
CA THR A 150 23.53 -16.63 20.76
C THR A 150 22.75 -15.81 21.79
N LEU A 151 21.47 -16.10 21.97
CA LEU A 151 20.59 -15.39 22.90
C LEU A 151 20.69 -16.00 24.29
N THR A 152 20.97 -15.16 25.29
CA THR A 152 21.03 -15.55 26.70
C THR A 152 20.03 -14.76 27.52
N GLU A 153 19.66 -15.28 28.68
CA GLU A 153 18.84 -14.52 29.64
C GLU A 153 19.52 -13.19 29.99
N ALA A 154 18.70 -12.15 30.17
CA ALA A 154 19.17 -10.81 30.49
C ALA A 154 20.11 -10.83 31.72
N GLY A 155 21.31 -10.27 31.57
CA GLY A 155 22.32 -10.25 32.61
C GLY A 155 23.32 -11.42 32.57
N TYR A 156 23.28 -12.27 31.54
CA TYR A 156 24.37 -13.19 31.19
C TYR A 156 25.17 -12.66 29.99
N VAL A 157 26.40 -13.16 29.79
CA VAL A 157 27.26 -12.71 28.69
C VAL A 157 26.72 -13.25 27.36
N GLY A 158 26.05 -12.39 26.57
CA GLY A 158 25.44 -12.70 25.27
C GLY A 158 24.64 -11.52 24.70
N GLU A 159 23.96 -11.72 23.57
CA GLU A 159 22.94 -10.76 23.08
C GLU A 159 21.63 -10.95 23.87
N ASP A 160 21.06 -9.85 24.36
CA ASP A 160 19.81 -9.86 25.14
C ASP A 160 18.60 -10.25 24.26
N VAL A 161 17.63 -10.92 24.88
CA VAL A 161 16.34 -11.34 24.30
C VAL A 161 15.32 -10.22 24.15
#